data_AF-A0A0R2HBB3-F1
#
_entry.id   AF-A0A0R2HBB3-F1
#
_cell.length_a   1.000
_cell.length_b   1.000
_cell.length_c   1.000
_cell.angle_alpha   90.00
_cell.angle_beta   90.00
_cell.angle_gamma   90.00
#
_symmetry.space_group_name_H-M   'P 1'
#
loop_
_entity.id
_entity.type
_entity.pdbx_description
1 polymer ?
#
loop_
_entity_poly.entity_id
_entity_poly.type
_entity_poly.pdbx_seq_one_letter_code
_entity_poly.pdbx_strand_id
1 'polypeptide(L)'
;MGNKDHEKRFLLRLDQKLYERLQSEADEQGRSVNAHIVNILNRTNTPATFEKRQIIGKVIAGKDLSQSGLVLVSGIYYRYLLDDNGNVVEDAQYAIIEANGNILTLRRI
;
A
#
# COMPACT_ATOMS: atom_id res chain seq x y z
N MET A 1 -17.66 -18.60 20.35
CA MET A 1 -17.77 -19.42 19.12
C MET A 1 -17.92 -18.44 17.96
N GLY A 2 -16.88 -18.30 17.14
CA GLY A 2 -16.75 -17.18 16.18
C GLY A 2 -17.48 -17.42 14.86
N ASN A 3 -18.20 -16.38 14.43
CA ASN A 3 -19.05 -16.25 13.25
C ASN A 3 -18.40 -16.80 11.94
N LYS A 4 -18.95 -17.87 11.36
CA LYS A 4 -18.49 -18.52 10.10
C LYS A 4 -19.32 -18.09 8.87
N ASP A 5 -20.23 -17.13 9.01
CA ASP A 5 -21.36 -16.96 8.07
C ASP A 5 -21.08 -16.09 6.82
N HIS A 6 -19.80 -15.82 6.47
CA HIS A 6 -19.46 -14.95 5.32
C HIS A 6 -18.40 -15.50 4.34
N GLU A 7 -18.01 -16.78 4.43
CA GLU A 7 -17.06 -17.35 3.47
C GLU A 7 -17.75 -17.66 2.12
N LYS A 8 -17.27 -17.05 1.04
CA LYS A 8 -17.72 -17.34 -0.34
C LYS A 8 -16.80 -18.36 -1.00
N ARG A 9 -17.37 -19.30 -1.75
CA ARG A 9 -16.63 -20.33 -2.50
C ARG A 9 -16.75 -20.07 -3.99
N PHE A 10 -15.66 -20.25 -4.72
CA PHE A 10 -15.62 -20.15 -6.17
C PHE A 10 -14.62 -21.16 -6.74
N LEU A 11 -14.79 -21.50 -8.02
CA LEU A 11 -13.83 -22.35 -8.74
C LEU A 11 -12.72 -21.48 -9.32
N LEU A 12 -11.48 -21.77 -8.94
CA LEU A 12 -10.28 -21.13 -9.48
C LEU A 12 -9.56 -22.12 -10.39
N ARG A 13 -9.45 -21.80 -11.68
CA ARG A 13 -8.66 -22.58 -12.64
C ARG A 13 -7.27 -22.01 -12.72
N LEU A 14 -6.26 -22.84 -12.48
CA LEU A 14 -4.84 -22.51 -12.55
C LEU A 14 -4.18 -23.45 -13.55
N ASP A 15 -3.11 -23.00 -14.20
CA ASP A 15 -2.25 -23.92 -14.92
C ASP A 15 -1.51 -24.84 -13.94
N GLN A 16 -1.06 -25.99 -14.44
CA GLN A 16 -0.43 -27.03 -13.64
C GLN A 16 0.81 -26.50 -12.88
N LYS A 17 1.66 -25.71 -13.53
CA LYS A 17 2.91 -25.21 -12.93
C LYS A 17 2.61 -24.25 -11.78
N LEU A 18 1.62 -23.38 -11.94
CA LEU A 18 1.21 -22.47 -10.88
C LEU A 18 0.61 -23.21 -9.69
N TYR A 19 -0.21 -24.23 -9.94
CA TYR A 19 -0.78 -25.04 -8.87
C TYR A 19 0.31 -25.78 -8.07
N GLU A 20 1.27 -26.42 -8.75
CA GLU A 20 2.38 -27.14 -8.12
C GLU A 20 3.24 -26.22 -7.24
N ARG A 21 3.52 -24.99 -7.69
CA ARG A 21 4.24 -24.00 -6.88
C ARG A 21 3.48 -23.62 -5.62
N LEU A 22 2.19 -23.29 -5.75
CA LEU A 22 1.34 -22.96 -4.61
C LEU A 22 1.22 -24.12 -3.63
N GLN A 23 1.18 -25.36 -4.13
CA GLN A 23 1.16 -26.55 -3.31
C GLN A 23 2.46 -26.72 -2.53
N SER A 24 3.61 -26.65 -3.20
CA SER A 24 4.92 -26.75 -2.54
C SER A 24 5.10 -25.70 -1.44
N GLU A 25 4.76 -24.44 -1.73
CA GLU A 25 4.86 -23.36 -0.74
C GLU A 25 3.88 -23.52 0.43
N ALA A 26 2.71 -24.12 0.18
CA ALA A 26 1.73 -24.41 1.23
C ALA A 26 2.19 -25.56 2.12
N ASP A 27 2.76 -26.62 1.53
CA ASP A 27 3.29 -27.80 2.22
C ASP A 27 4.48 -27.43 3.12
N GLU A 28 5.42 -26.63 2.61
CA GLU A 28 6.54 -26.08 3.40
C GLU A 28 6.07 -25.31 4.64
N GLN A 29 4.89 -24.70 4.56
CA GLN A 29 4.30 -23.88 5.62
C GLN A 29 3.22 -24.62 6.42
N GLY A 30 3.09 -25.94 6.22
CA GLY A 30 2.14 -26.80 6.94
C GLY A 30 0.68 -26.35 6.83
N ARG A 31 0.27 -25.81 5.68
CA ARG A 31 -1.07 -25.25 5.47
C ARG A 31 -1.71 -25.76 4.17
N SER A 32 -3.03 -25.66 4.08
CA SER A 32 -3.72 -25.99 2.83
C SER A 32 -3.47 -24.94 1.75
N VAL A 33 -3.56 -25.36 0.48
CA VAL A 33 -3.47 -24.46 -0.68
C VAL A 33 -4.47 -23.31 -0.59
N ASN A 34 -5.71 -23.57 -0.14
CA ASN A 34 -6.70 -22.51 0.08
C ASN A 34 -6.25 -21.49 1.15
N ALA A 35 -5.77 -21.97 2.29
CA ALA A 35 -5.28 -21.08 3.35
C ALA A 35 -4.06 -20.26 2.90
N HIS A 36 -3.21 -20.86 2.07
CA HIS A 36 -2.07 -20.17 1.46
C HIS A 36 -2.50 -19.06 0.50
N ILE A 37 -3.44 -19.35 -0.43
CA ILE A 37 -4.00 -18.37 -1.36
C ILE A 37 -4.65 -17.21 -0.59
N VAL A 38 -5.48 -17.52 0.41
CA VAL A 38 -6.11 -16.48 1.26
C VAL A 38 -5.06 -15.62 1.97
N ASN A 39 -3.98 -16.22 2.49
CA ASN A 39 -2.89 -15.48 3.11
C ASN A 39 -2.16 -14.57 2.12
N ILE A 40 -1.90 -15.01 0.89
CA ILE A 40 -1.32 -14.14 -0.16
C ILE A 40 -2.25 -12.97 -0.43
N LEU A 41 -3.55 -13.23 -0.64
CA LEU A 41 -4.55 -12.20 -0.93
C LEU A 41 -4.73 -11.20 0.24
N ASN A 42 -4.62 -11.67 1.48
CA ASN A 42 -4.67 -10.81 2.66
C ASN A 42 -3.40 -9.96 2.81
N ARG A 43 -2.22 -10.51 2.48
CA ARG A 43 -0.97 -9.74 2.46
C ARG A 43 -1.03 -8.62 1.41
N THR A 44 -1.59 -8.89 0.24
CA THR A 44 -1.81 -7.84 -0.79
C THR A 44 -2.87 -6.82 -0.37
N ASN A 45 -3.81 -7.21 0.50
CA ASN A 45 -4.83 -6.34 1.09
C ASN A 45 -4.41 -5.67 2.42
N THR A 46 -3.15 -5.76 2.82
CA THR A 46 -2.63 -5.05 4.00
C THR A 46 -1.82 -3.82 3.56
N PRO A 47 -2.41 -2.61 3.46
CA PRO A 47 -1.65 -1.44 3.05
C PRO A 47 -1.04 -0.75 4.27
N ALA A 48 0.05 -1.28 4.83
CA ALA A 48 0.88 -0.56 5.80
C ALA A 48 2.31 -1.10 5.82
N THR A 49 3.08 -0.84 4.76
CA THR A 49 4.54 -0.91 4.88
C THR A 49 4.97 -0.03 6.05
N PHE A 50 6.01 -0.45 6.77
CA PHE A 50 6.63 0.32 7.85
C PHE A 50 6.91 1.78 7.43
N GLU A 51 7.26 1.98 6.16
CA GLU A 51 7.39 3.30 5.51
C GLU A 51 6.11 4.15 5.60
N LYS A 52 4.92 3.62 5.30
CA LYS A 52 3.66 4.39 5.41
C LYS A 52 3.46 4.95 6.83
N ARG A 53 3.82 4.18 7.86
CA ARG A 53 3.72 4.62 9.27
C ARG A 53 4.76 5.66 9.66
N GLN A 54 5.92 5.66 9.02
CA GLN A 54 6.99 6.63 9.30
C GLN A 54 6.82 7.94 8.51
N ILE A 55 6.02 7.93 7.44
CA ILE A 55 5.90 9.06 6.52
C ILE A 55 4.66 9.92 6.79
N ILE A 56 3.53 9.32 7.19
CA ILE A 56 2.33 10.08 7.55
C ILE A 56 2.62 10.97 8.77
N GLY A 57 2.22 12.23 8.70
CA GLY A 57 2.47 13.25 9.72
C GLY A 57 3.81 14.00 9.56
N LYS A 58 4.68 13.60 8.63
CA LYS A 58 5.85 14.42 8.29
C LYS A 58 5.41 15.71 7.59
N VAL A 59 6.15 16.78 7.88
CA VAL A 59 5.95 18.09 7.27
C VAL A 59 7.02 18.30 6.21
N ILE A 60 6.60 18.74 5.03
CA ILE A 60 7.43 19.06 3.88
C ILE A 60 7.30 20.57 3.60
N ALA A 61 8.40 21.26 3.32
CA ALA A 61 8.35 22.65 2.89
C ALA A 61 7.91 22.73 1.42
N GLY A 62 7.13 23.74 1.06
CA GLY A 62 6.63 23.92 -0.30
C GLY A 62 7.74 23.97 -1.35
N LYS A 63 8.88 24.58 -1.02
CA LYS A 63 10.09 24.59 -1.86
C LYS A 63 10.67 23.21 -2.20
N ASP A 64 10.37 22.18 -1.41
CA ASP A 64 10.84 20.81 -1.63
C ASP A 64 9.86 20.00 -2.50
N LEU A 65 8.71 20.60 -2.86
CA LEU A 65 7.74 20.03 -3.79
C LEU A 65 8.06 20.47 -5.21
N SER A 66 8.33 19.49 -6.08
CA SER A 66 8.58 19.77 -7.49
C SER A 66 7.27 20.08 -8.22
N GLN A 67 7.28 21.09 -9.09
CA GLN A 67 6.19 21.38 -10.03
C GLN A 67 5.79 20.19 -10.93
N SER A 68 6.66 19.17 -11.05
CA SER A 68 6.38 17.90 -11.74
C SER A 68 5.48 16.93 -10.96
N GLY A 69 5.11 17.26 -9.71
CA GLY A 69 4.31 16.40 -8.84
C GLY A 69 5.12 15.35 -8.08
N LEU A 70 6.42 15.60 -7.84
CA LEU A 70 7.33 14.70 -7.13
C LEU A 70 7.90 15.33 -5.86
N VAL A 71 8.17 14.50 -4.85
CA VAL A 71 8.78 14.90 -3.57
C VAL A 71 9.72 13.80 -3.07
N LEU A 72 10.89 14.19 -2.55
CA LEU A 72 11.83 13.26 -1.90
C LEU A 72 11.50 13.15 -0.42
N VAL A 73 11.14 11.95 0.05
CA VAL A 73 10.85 11.70 1.47
C VAL A 73 11.65 10.50 1.94
N SER A 74 12.48 10.70 2.97
CA SER A 74 13.32 9.64 3.55
C SER A 74 14.23 8.93 2.51
N GLY A 75 14.69 9.66 1.49
CA GLY A 75 15.58 9.13 0.44
C GLY A 75 14.87 8.43 -0.73
N ILE A 76 13.54 8.43 -0.76
CA ILE A 76 12.73 7.83 -1.84
C ILE A 76 11.86 8.92 -2.49
N TYR A 77 11.77 8.92 -3.81
CA TYR A 77 10.89 9.83 -4.54
C TYR A 77 9.47 9.28 -4.61
N TYR A 78 8.52 10.10 -4.17
CA TYR A 78 7.09 9.83 -4.24
C TYR A 78 6.41 10.81 -5.18
N ARG A 79 5.28 10.38 -5.74
CA ARG A 79 4.33 11.30 -6.37
C ARG A 79 3.47 11.93 -5.28
N TYR A 80 3.12 13.20 -5.42
CA TYR A 80 2.21 13.86 -4.47
C TYR A 80 0.98 14.44 -5.14
N LEU A 81 -0.08 14.56 -4.35
CA LEU A 81 -1.30 15.29 -4.66
C LEU A 81 -1.56 16.27 -3.51
N LEU A 82 -2.05 17.46 -3.82
CA LEU A 82 -2.56 18.39 -2.81
C LEU A 82 -4.04 18.07 -2.57
N ASP A 83 -4.47 18.05 -1.32
CA ASP A 83 -5.84 17.69 -0.96
C ASP A 83 -6.89 18.71 -1.45
N ASP A 84 -6.47 19.95 -1.67
CA ASP A 84 -7.25 21.04 -2.24
C ASP A 84 -7.17 21.12 -3.77
N ASN A 85 -6.40 20.24 -4.42
CA ASN A 85 -6.06 20.31 -5.85
C ASN A 85 -5.51 21.69 -6.30
N GLY A 86 -4.92 22.45 -5.38
CA GLY A 86 -4.33 23.75 -5.64
C GLY A 86 -2.96 23.67 -6.30
N ASN A 87 -2.29 24.82 -6.36
CA ASN A 87 -0.87 24.91 -6.74
C ASN A 87 0.02 24.87 -5.50
N VAL A 88 1.25 24.42 -5.68
CA VAL A 88 2.28 24.51 -4.63
C VAL A 88 2.57 25.97 -4.31
N VAL A 89 2.60 26.29 -3.03
CA VAL A 89 3.06 27.57 -2.49
C VAL A 89 4.41 27.31 -1.82
N GLU A 90 5.49 27.87 -2.38
CA GLU A 90 6.87 27.57 -1.96
C GLU A 90 7.13 27.90 -0.48
N ASP A 91 6.53 28.98 0.01
CA ASP A 91 6.67 29.45 1.39
C ASP A 91 5.72 28.76 2.39
N ALA A 92 4.93 27.79 1.94
CA ALA A 92 3.99 27.06 2.80
C ALA A 92 4.61 25.76 3.35
N GLN A 93 3.94 25.18 4.35
CA GLN A 93 4.24 23.86 4.86
C GLN A 93 3.10 22.90 4.51
N TYR A 94 3.46 21.65 4.25
CA TYR A 94 2.53 20.60 3.85
C TYR A 94 2.71 19.37 4.72
N ALA A 95 1.66 18.93 5.40
CA ALA A 95 1.64 17.68 6.14
C ALA A 95 1.22 16.53 5.22
N ILE A 96 1.92 15.41 5.29
CA ILE A 96 1.51 14.17 4.61
C ILE A 96 0.37 13.54 5.42
N ILE A 97 -0.83 13.56 4.87
CA ILE A 97 -2.04 13.06 5.56
C ILE A 97 -2.39 11.64 5.17
N GLU A 98 -2.00 11.21 3.96
CA GLU A 98 -2.27 9.85 3.47
C GLU A 98 -1.13 9.34 2.58
N ALA A 99 -0.97 8.02 2.53
CA ALA A 99 -0.02 7.35 1.65
C ALA A 99 -0.65 6.10 1.00
N ASN A 100 -0.87 6.16 -0.31
CA ASN A 100 -1.42 5.06 -1.10
C ASN A 100 -0.42 4.61 -2.17
N GLY A 101 0.33 3.54 -1.87
CA GLY A 101 1.41 3.06 -2.73
C GLY A 101 2.53 4.11 -2.83
N ASN A 102 2.82 4.56 -4.05
CA ASN A 102 3.83 5.59 -4.33
C ASN A 102 3.24 7.02 -4.41
N ILE A 103 1.98 7.21 -3.99
CA ILE A 103 1.29 8.50 -4.00
C ILE A 103 1.07 8.97 -2.56
N LEU A 104 1.48 10.20 -2.28
CA LEU A 104 1.27 10.89 -1.02
C LEU A 104 0.21 11.97 -1.19
N THR A 105 -0.74 12.06 -0.25
CA THR A 105 -1.68 13.17 -0.18
C THR A 105 -1.16 14.18 0.84
N LEU A 106 -1.01 15.43 0.42
CA LEU A 106 -0.46 16.52 1.21
C LEU A 106 -1.53 17.56 1.48
N ARG A 107 -1.56 18.06 2.71
CA ARG A 107 -2.43 19.16 3.13
C ARG A 107 -1.58 20.34 3.58
N ARG A 108 -1.88 21.52 3.09
CA ARG A 108 -1.26 22.75 3.56
C ARG A 108 -1.63 23.00 5.04
N ILE A 109 -0.66 23.37 5.86
CA ILE A 109 -0.82 23.74 7.28
C ILE A 109 -0.39 25.19 7.53
#